data_AF-A0A920FLZ9-F1
#
_entry.id   AF-A0A920FLZ9-F1
#
_cell.length_a   1.000
_cell.length_b   1.000
_cell.length_c   1.000
_cell.angle_alpha   90.00
_cell.angle_beta   90.00
_cell.angle_gamma   90.00
#
_symmetry.space_group_name_H-M   'P 1'
#
loop_
_entity.id
_entity.type
_entity.pdbx_description
1 polymer ?
#
loop_
_entity_poly.entity_id
_entity_poly.type
_entity_poly.pdbx_seq_one_letter_code
_entity_poly.pdbx_strand_id
1 'polypeptide(L)'
;MAEPRILPITGDHFEDFLILSETDSREKELPKAWRILEQQTRSHVSGGSVVDLNRIYVDLARLQMLAYPIVEDWKRPLSNKEWQQIEEQSKELEQQMDRMRKLSVEVRKKGAESFSQVAPLFNQLFEQNQELRKNWNRFKQTWTVYKQQWKRFQEEQEEAEKKNKSRQSSSEDKEAPEPPKPPQMFQRERWHALRTTTGLLEVELQQQSLEGSTKNQDFQMGIEYLVNQLRDIYVQTQGFELLEKVKLVQERNTQLIAELQQVYPEPIITASLKEQAQAAEQNQEDSDETQPEKKAAAHSWKKNLLLALGIVGVGVLVVVFIHSPVVKDRKVEKKTLEFRPKGKTITTESPAKEPELINLSDMINSFNLDIPVVKPDERLLQLIGQNKEKAEQAANSLLEELGRKVTFAFAQANSYFLYWKGQISRFSDTKEMRKVMRKLDKQKAELQALMRDWGEEAPKDAEIVPENLDGEPVYGLEMLDENGEPLQIYVNPDGVRMRLSNGQFLEKTYPPDEALKRVRQ
;
A
#
# COMPACT_ATOMS: atom_id res chain seq x y z
N MET A 1 37.76 22.44 -9.03
CA MET A 1 36.80 23.13 -9.91
C MET A 1 36.06 24.16 -9.08
N ALA A 2 35.42 25.17 -9.67
CA ALA A 2 34.56 26.08 -8.89
C ALA A 2 33.31 25.33 -8.43
N GLU A 3 32.78 25.66 -7.25
CA GLU A 3 31.50 25.11 -6.79
C GLU A 3 30.36 25.57 -7.73
N PRO A 4 29.42 24.68 -8.11
CA PRO A 4 28.30 25.05 -8.96
C PRO A 4 27.38 26.05 -8.26
N ARG A 5 26.96 27.09 -8.97
CA ARG A 5 26.06 28.12 -8.43
C ARG A 5 24.64 27.57 -8.35
N ILE A 6 24.05 27.56 -7.16
CA ILE A 6 22.67 27.12 -6.96
C ILE A 6 21.71 28.31 -7.09
N LEU A 7 20.62 28.16 -7.86
CA LEU A 7 19.47 29.07 -7.85
C LEU A 7 18.34 28.42 -7.03
N PRO A 8 17.68 29.17 -6.12
CA PRO A 8 16.62 28.64 -5.25
C PRO A 8 15.33 28.35 -6.02
N ILE A 9 14.38 27.68 -5.35
CA ILE A 9 12.99 27.53 -5.77
C ILE A 9 12.24 28.85 -5.54
N THR A 10 11.27 29.22 -6.40
CA THR A 10 10.62 30.55 -6.36
C THR A 10 9.09 30.57 -6.40
N GLY A 11 8.39 29.42 -6.35
CA GLY A 11 6.92 29.37 -6.20
C GLY A 11 6.12 29.71 -7.46
N ASP A 12 6.74 30.49 -8.35
CA ASP A 12 6.26 30.80 -9.67
C ASP A 12 5.94 29.51 -10.45
N HIS A 13 4.76 29.47 -11.09
CA HIS A 13 4.26 28.37 -11.94
C HIS A 13 3.71 27.13 -11.22
N PHE A 14 3.60 27.12 -9.89
CA PHE A 14 3.17 25.90 -9.19
C PHE A 14 1.71 25.51 -9.47
N GLU A 15 0.83 26.50 -9.64
CA GLU A 15 -0.58 26.30 -10.03
C GLU A 15 -0.75 25.84 -11.49
N ASP A 16 0.23 26.14 -12.36
CA ASP A 16 0.18 25.82 -13.80
C ASP A 16 0.15 24.29 -14.06
N PHE A 17 0.40 23.47 -13.03
CA PHE A 17 0.28 22.01 -13.06
C PHE A 17 -1.07 21.48 -12.61
N LEU A 18 -1.80 22.19 -11.74
CA LEU A 18 -3.10 21.71 -11.24
C LEU A 18 -4.14 21.61 -12.35
N ILE A 19 -4.03 22.46 -13.37
CA ILE A 19 -4.85 22.43 -14.60
C ILE A 19 -4.74 21.11 -15.39
N LEU A 20 -3.65 20.34 -15.21
CA LEU A 20 -3.48 19.02 -15.84
C LEU A 20 -4.34 17.93 -15.18
N SER A 21 -4.89 18.20 -14.00
CA SER A 21 -5.79 17.31 -13.25
C SER A 21 -7.28 17.72 -13.34
N GLU A 22 -7.59 18.81 -14.04
CA GLU A 22 -8.94 19.36 -14.17
C GLU A 22 -9.63 18.87 -15.44
N THR A 23 -10.81 18.27 -15.29
CA THR A 23 -11.54 17.62 -16.40
C THR A 23 -11.75 18.53 -17.61
N ASP A 24 -12.10 19.80 -17.38
CA ASP A 24 -12.54 20.74 -18.43
C ASP A 24 -11.39 21.38 -19.22
N SER A 25 -10.17 21.33 -18.68
CA SER A 25 -8.98 22.01 -19.22
C SER A 25 -7.88 21.05 -19.65
N ARG A 26 -7.79 19.87 -19.02
CA ARG A 26 -6.78 18.83 -19.28
C ARG A 26 -6.65 18.43 -20.74
N GLU A 27 -7.74 18.25 -21.49
CA GLU A 27 -7.68 17.83 -22.90
C GLU A 27 -6.87 18.82 -23.77
N LYS A 28 -6.93 20.11 -23.44
CA LYS A 28 -6.24 21.19 -24.15
C LYS A 28 -4.80 21.41 -23.66
N GLU A 29 -4.56 21.24 -22.36
CA GLU A 29 -3.26 21.55 -21.74
C GLU A 29 -2.30 20.35 -21.76
N LEU A 30 -2.79 19.11 -21.66
CA LEU A 30 -1.98 17.90 -21.68
C LEU A 30 -1.11 17.78 -22.95
N PRO A 31 -1.60 18.06 -24.19
CA PRO A 31 -0.75 18.04 -25.38
C PRO A 31 0.34 19.13 -25.38
N LYS A 32 0.11 20.26 -24.70
CA LYS A 32 1.15 21.31 -24.57
C LYS A 32 2.23 20.88 -23.58
N ALA A 33 1.84 20.31 -22.44
CA ALA A 33 2.77 19.81 -21.44
C ALA A 33 3.70 18.74 -22.03
N TRP A 34 3.19 17.81 -22.84
CA TRP A 34 4.02 16.86 -23.58
C TRP A 34 5.02 17.54 -24.55
N ARG A 35 4.59 18.53 -25.34
CA ARG A 35 5.50 19.26 -26.25
C ARG A 35 6.57 20.07 -25.50
N ILE A 36 6.21 20.67 -24.37
CA ILE A 36 7.17 21.39 -23.51
C ILE A 36 8.23 20.41 -23.00
N LEU A 37 7.82 19.26 -22.48
CA LEU A 37 8.73 18.21 -22.03
C LEU A 37 9.64 17.72 -23.16
N GLU A 38 9.09 17.44 -24.34
CA GLU A 38 9.84 17.02 -25.54
C GLU A 38 10.88 18.07 -25.95
N GLN A 39 10.48 19.35 -26.00
CA GLN A 39 11.38 20.46 -26.33
C GLN A 39 12.50 20.60 -25.30
N GLN A 40 12.18 20.58 -24.00
CA GLN A 40 13.16 20.68 -22.92
C GLN A 40 14.18 19.54 -22.95
N THR A 41 13.71 18.30 -23.17
CA THR A 41 14.55 17.10 -23.24
C THR A 41 15.53 17.17 -24.42
N ARG A 42 15.06 17.62 -25.59
CA ARG A 42 15.89 17.79 -26.81
C ARG A 42 16.83 18.99 -26.76
N SER A 43 16.48 20.05 -26.04
CA SER A 43 17.33 21.24 -25.89
C SER A 43 18.29 21.18 -24.69
N HIS A 44 18.29 20.08 -23.93
CA HIS A 44 19.16 19.93 -22.78
C HIS A 44 20.64 19.89 -23.18
N VAL A 45 21.46 20.64 -22.44
CA VAL A 45 22.92 20.67 -22.60
C VAL A 45 23.55 20.33 -21.26
N SER A 46 24.33 19.25 -21.24
CA SER A 46 25.03 18.78 -20.05
C SER A 46 26.22 19.67 -19.68
N GLY A 47 26.48 19.86 -18.39
CA GLY A 47 27.73 20.48 -17.89
C GLY A 47 27.69 22.00 -17.64
N GLY A 48 26.52 22.60 -17.43
CA GLY A 48 26.42 23.98 -16.97
C GLY A 48 26.91 24.16 -15.53
N SER A 49 27.58 25.28 -15.22
CA SER A 49 28.09 25.60 -13.88
C SER A 49 27.04 26.16 -12.91
N VAL A 50 25.75 25.99 -13.24
CA VAL A 50 24.60 26.54 -12.50
C VAL A 50 23.56 25.44 -12.37
N VAL A 51 23.12 25.17 -11.14
CA VAL A 51 22.02 24.25 -10.84
C VAL A 51 20.80 25.08 -10.47
N ASP A 52 19.78 25.03 -11.33
CA ASP A 52 18.53 25.78 -11.17
C ASP A 52 17.47 24.88 -10.53
N LEU A 53 17.28 25.00 -9.21
CA LEU A 53 16.32 24.17 -8.48
C LEU A 53 14.87 24.49 -8.86
N ASN A 54 14.55 25.73 -9.23
CA ASN A 54 13.21 26.09 -9.66
C ASN A 54 12.85 25.44 -11.00
N ARG A 55 13.79 25.44 -11.96
CA ARG A 55 13.60 24.74 -13.24
C ARG A 55 13.52 23.22 -13.05
N ILE A 56 14.38 22.64 -12.21
CA ILE A 56 14.34 21.20 -11.90
C ILE A 56 13.00 20.83 -11.25
N TYR A 57 12.48 21.67 -10.34
CA TYR A 57 11.14 21.56 -9.78
C TYR A 57 10.04 21.58 -10.86
N VAL A 58 10.04 22.60 -11.73
CA VAL A 58 9.03 22.79 -12.79
C VAL A 58 9.00 21.57 -13.72
N ASP A 59 10.15 20.97 -14.01
CA ASP A 59 10.23 19.77 -14.83
C ASP A 59 9.82 18.52 -14.04
N LEU A 60 10.22 18.37 -12.78
CA LEU A 60 9.79 17.30 -11.89
C LEU A 60 8.25 17.24 -11.76
N ALA A 61 7.60 18.37 -11.48
CA ALA A 61 6.15 18.46 -11.39
C ALA A 61 5.49 18.05 -12.72
N ARG A 62 6.06 18.45 -13.85
CA ARG A 62 5.62 18.01 -15.18
C ARG A 62 5.76 16.50 -15.36
N LEU A 63 6.89 15.91 -14.97
CA LEU A 63 7.12 14.47 -15.06
C LEU A 63 6.11 13.67 -14.23
N GLN A 64 5.91 14.05 -12.96
CA GLN A 64 4.91 13.45 -12.08
C GLN A 64 3.51 13.52 -12.72
N MET A 65 3.05 14.70 -13.14
CA MET A 65 1.69 14.87 -13.70
C MET A 65 1.47 14.14 -15.04
N LEU A 66 2.53 13.96 -15.83
CA LEU A 66 2.47 13.29 -17.13
C LEU A 66 2.62 11.77 -17.04
N ALA A 67 3.42 11.27 -16.11
CA ALA A 67 3.66 9.85 -15.90
C ALA A 67 2.52 9.19 -15.09
N TYR A 68 2.04 9.84 -14.03
CA TYR A 68 1.08 9.28 -13.08
C TYR A 68 -0.16 8.63 -13.76
N PRO A 69 -0.83 9.26 -14.74
CA PRO A 69 -2.00 8.66 -15.42
C PRO A 69 -1.70 7.48 -16.36
N ILE A 70 -0.41 7.20 -16.60
CA ILE A 70 0.07 6.10 -17.45
C ILE A 70 0.51 4.93 -16.57
N VAL A 71 1.24 5.21 -15.48
CA VAL A 71 1.81 4.18 -14.59
C VAL A 71 0.83 3.67 -13.53
N GLU A 72 -0.18 4.48 -13.18
CA GLU A 72 -1.28 4.08 -12.29
C GLU A 72 -2.60 3.96 -13.08
N ASP A 73 -3.29 2.83 -12.93
CA ASP A 73 -4.69 2.72 -13.35
C ASP A 73 -5.56 3.60 -12.44
N TRP A 74 -5.78 4.82 -12.91
CA TRP A 74 -6.61 5.81 -12.24
C TRP A 74 -8.12 5.54 -12.37
N LYS A 75 -8.54 4.57 -13.21
CA LYS A 75 -9.96 4.24 -13.49
C LYS A 75 -10.50 3.08 -12.67
N ARG A 76 -9.66 2.25 -12.05
CA ARG A 76 -10.12 1.23 -11.07
C ARG A 76 -10.44 1.84 -9.70
N PRO A 77 -11.24 1.18 -8.84
CA PRO A 77 -11.37 1.54 -7.43
C PRO A 77 -10.02 1.52 -6.68
N LEU A 78 -9.93 2.22 -5.54
CA LEU A 78 -8.75 2.17 -4.68
C LEU A 78 -8.58 0.77 -4.09
N SER A 79 -7.38 0.20 -4.17
CA SER A 79 -6.99 -0.98 -3.40
C SER A 79 -6.89 -0.66 -1.91
N ASN A 80 -6.87 -1.70 -1.07
CA ASN A 80 -6.64 -1.53 0.36
C ASN A 80 -5.29 -0.86 0.67
N LYS A 81 -4.26 -1.09 -0.17
CA LYS A 81 -2.93 -0.47 -0.06
C LYS A 81 -2.99 1.03 -0.34
N GLU A 82 -3.59 1.44 -1.46
CA GLU A 82 -3.79 2.86 -1.79
C GLU A 82 -4.64 3.57 -0.74
N TRP A 83 -5.69 2.92 -0.23
CA TRP A 83 -6.53 3.50 0.82
C TRP A 83 -5.73 3.78 2.10
N GLN A 84 -4.89 2.83 2.53
CA GLN A 84 -4.02 3.01 3.69
C GLN A 84 -3.00 4.13 3.45
N GLN A 85 -2.36 4.16 2.28
CA GLN A 85 -1.40 5.19 1.88
C GLN A 85 -2.03 6.60 1.87
N ILE A 86 -3.23 6.77 1.32
CA ILE A 86 -3.95 8.05 1.31
C ILE A 86 -4.38 8.44 2.74
N GLU A 87 -4.78 7.49 3.59
CA GLU A 87 -5.09 7.76 5.00
C GLU A 87 -3.85 8.17 5.81
N GLU A 88 -2.68 7.64 5.49
CA GLU A 88 -1.39 8.04 6.08
C GLU A 88 -0.96 9.43 5.60
N GLN A 89 -1.00 9.70 4.29
CA GLN A 89 -0.76 11.03 3.72
C GLN A 89 -1.75 12.07 4.28
N SER A 90 -3.01 11.70 4.54
CA SER A 90 -3.98 12.59 5.18
C SER A 90 -3.68 12.86 6.66
N LYS A 91 -2.95 12.00 7.37
CA LYS A 91 -2.49 12.27 8.74
C LYS A 91 -1.25 13.16 8.73
N GLU A 92 -0.34 12.92 7.79
CA GLU A 92 0.82 13.77 7.54
C GLU A 92 0.39 15.21 7.18
N LEU A 93 -0.66 15.38 6.38
CA LEU A 93 -1.26 16.66 6.02
C LEU A 93 -1.65 17.52 7.24
N GLU A 94 -2.23 16.91 8.28
CA GLU A 94 -2.60 17.63 9.50
C GLU A 94 -1.34 18.06 10.29
N GLN A 95 -0.31 17.21 10.32
CA GLN A 95 0.99 17.57 10.92
C GLN A 95 1.68 18.70 10.14
N GLN A 96 1.62 18.65 8.80
CA GLN A 96 2.10 19.68 7.90
C GLN A 96 1.42 21.02 8.17
N MET A 97 0.08 21.06 8.23
CA MET A 97 -0.66 22.28 8.57
C MET A 97 -0.28 22.84 9.96
N ASP A 98 -0.03 21.98 10.95
CA ASP A 98 0.43 22.44 12.27
C ASP A 98 1.88 22.93 12.29
N ARG A 99 2.78 22.39 11.45
CA ARG A 99 4.11 22.99 11.19
C ARG A 99 3.94 24.38 10.57
N MET A 100 3.11 24.50 9.52
CA MET A 100 2.91 25.78 8.84
C MET A 100 2.27 26.84 9.73
N ARG A 101 1.32 26.48 10.60
CA ARG A 101 0.77 27.40 11.62
C ARG A 101 1.85 27.96 12.54
N LYS A 102 2.79 27.12 13.00
CA LYS A 102 3.92 27.55 13.86
C LYS A 102 4.85 28.48 13.10
N LEU A 103 5.29 28.10 11.90
CA LEU A 103 6.15 28.93 11.03
C LEU A 103 5.49 30.29 10.74
N SER A 104 4.19 30.30 10.45
CA SER A 104 3.40 31.53 10.22
C SER A 104 3.38 32.46 11.44
N VAL A 105 3.40 31.92 12.66
CA VAL A 105 3.52 32.71 13.90
C VAL A 105 4.96 33.21 14.11
N GLU A 106 5.97 32.41 13.75
CA GLU A 106 7.37 32.78 13.87
C GLU A 106 7.76 33.89 12.89
N VAL A 107 7.36 33.81 11.62
CA VAL A 107 7.61 34.88 10.64
C VAL A 107 6.92 36.18 11.05
N ARG A 108 5.68 36.14 11.53
CA ARG A 108 4.98 37.34 12.06
C ARG A 108 5.68 37.99 13.25
N LYS A 109 6.46 37.23 14.04
CA LYS A 109 7.28 37.79 15.13
C LYS A 109 8.53 38.52 14.64
N LYS A 110 9.04 38.19 13.44
CA LYS A 110 10.20 38.88 12.84
C LYS A 110 9.83 40.29 12.36
N GLY A 111 8.64 40.46 11.81
CA GLY A 111 8.10 41.75 11.41
C GLY A 111 6.89 41.63 10.50
N ALA A 112 6.14 42.73 10.35
CA ALA A 112 5.03 42.79 9.40
C ALA A 112 5.53 42.64 7.95
N GLU A 113 6.66 43.27 7.60
CA GLU A 113 7.26 43.22 6.27
C GLU A 113 7.72 41.80 5.90
N SER A 114 8.41 41.11 6.80
CA SER A 114 8.84 39.70 6.60
C SER A 114 7.64 38.78 6.36
N PHE A 115 6.52 38.96 7.08
CA PHE A 115 5.32 38.18 6.83
C PHE A 115 4.64 38.55 5.50
N SER A 116 4.59 39.83 5.14
CA SER A 116 3.98 40.28 3.89
C SER A 116 4.67 39.71 2.64
N GLN A 117 5.97 39.43 2.70
CA GLN A 117 6.72 38.83 1.59
C GLN A 117 6.31 37.37 1.33
N VAL A 118 6.12 36.56 2.38
CA VAL A 118 5.80 35.12 2.27
C VAL A 118 4.31 34.79 2.42
N ALA A 119 3.46 35.78 2.73
CA ALA A 119 2.02 35.59 2.89
C ALA A 119 1.31 34.95 1.68
N PRO A 120 1.67 35.23 0.40
CA PRO A 120 1.08 34.56 -0.75
C PRO A 120 1.28 33.04 -0.72
N LEU A 121 2.52 32.58 -0.47
CA LEU A 121 2.87 31.17 -0.36
C LEU A 121 2.13 30.48 0.79
N PHE A 122 2.00 31.16 1.95
CA PHE A 122 1.20 30.64 3.07
C PHE A 122 -0.27 30.44 2.70
N ASN A 123 -0.87 31.37 1.95
CA ASN A 123 -2.27 31.26 1.53
C ASN A 123 -2.46 30.14 0.51
N GLN A 124 -1.59 30.07 -0.50
CA GLN A 124 -1.60 29.04 -1.54
C GLN A 124 -1.46 27.63 -0.96
N LEU A 125 -0.47 27.42 -0.08
CA LEU A 125 -0.28 26.15 0.63
C LEU A 125 -1.47 25.82 1.54
N PHE A 126 -2.09 26.82 2.17
CA PHE A 126 -3.29 26.60 2.97
C PHE A 126 -4.49 26.19 2.12
N GLU A 127 -4.71 26.83 0.98
CA GLU A 127 -5.81 26.53 0.06
C GLU A 127 -5.70 25.11 -0.53
N GLN A 128 -4.53 24.73 -1.04
CA GLN A 128 -4.28 23.37 -1.54
C GLN A 128 -4.43 22.31 -0.43
N ASN A 129 -3.94 22.57 0.79
CA ASN A 129 -4.12 21.67 1.94
C ASN A 129 -5.59 21.55 2.38
N GLN A 130 -6.37 22.64 2.30
CA GLN A 130 -7.81 22.60 2.53
C GLN A 130 -8.54 21.78 1.45
N GLU A 131 -8.09 21.85 0.19
CA GLU A 131 -8.66 21.03 -0.89
C GLU A 131 -8.39 19.54 -0.66
N LEU A 132 -7.14 19.15 -0.38
CA LEU A 132 -6.76 17.78 0.01
C LEU A 132 -7.66 17.26 1.13
N ARG A 133 -7.74 18.01 2.25
CA ARG A 133 -8.57 17.64 3.41
C ARG A 133 -10.05 17.48 3.03
N LYS A 134 -10.62 18.37 2.22
CA LYS A 134 -12.01 18.29 1.78
C LYS A 134 -12.24 17.08 0.88
N ASN A 135 -11.37 16.86 -0.09
CA ASN A 135 -11.48 15.78 -1.09
C ASN A 135 -11.48 14.41 -0.40
N TRP A 136 -10.52 14.14 0.50
CA TRP A 136 -10.45 12.86 1.20
C TRP A 136 -11.61 12.65 2.18
N ASN A 137 -11.96 13.65 2.99
CA ASN A 137 -13.06 13.50 3.96
C ASN A 137 -14.41 13.34 3.26
N ARG A 138 -14.68 14.09 2.18
CA ARG A 138 -15.89 13.93 1.36
C ARG A 138 -15.96 12.52 0.79
N PHE A 139 -14.88 12.04 0.17
CA PHE A 139 -14.84 10.69 -0.39
C PHE A 139 -15.06 9.60 0.68
N LYS A 140 -14.37 9.66 1.82
CA LYS A 140 -14.61 8.75 2.96
C LYS A 140 -16.07 8.75 3.42
N GLN A 141 -16.69 9.93 3.51
CA GLN A 141 -18.08 10.06 3.92
C GLN A 141 -19.04 9.46 2.89
N THR A 142 -18.88 9.77 1.60
CA THR A 142 -19.74 9.19 0.54
C THR A 142 -19.55 7.67 0.41
N TRP A 143 -18.32 7.16 0.53
CA TRP A 143 -18.03 5.73 0.54
C TRP A 143 -18.65 5.01 1.75
N THR A 144 -18.66 5.65 2.93
CA THR A 144 -19.30 5.12 4.13
C THR A 144 -20.82 5.06 3.98
N VAL A 145 -21.43 6.11 3.44
CA VAL A 145 -22.87 6.14 3.13
C VAL A 145 -23.24 5.05 2.13
N TYR A 146 -22.45 4.90 1.06
CA TYR A 146 -22.65 3.85 0.06
C TYR A 146 -22.58 2.44 0.68
N LYS A 147 -21.58 2.15 1.53
CA LYS A 147 -21.50 0.86 2.25
C LYS A 147 -22.72 0.60 3.15
N GLN A 148 -23.28 1.63 3.79
CA GLN A 148 -24.49 1.50 4.59
C GLN A 148 -25.74 1.25 3.74
N GLN A 149 -25.87 1.93 2.60
CA GLN A 149 -26.94 1.70 1.63
C GLN A 149 -26.85 0.29 1.04
N TRP A 150 -25.66 -0.17 0.66
CA TRP A 150 -25.43 -1.52 0.14
C TRP A 150 -25.82 -2.61 1.15
N LYS A 151 -25.47 -2.42 2.43
CA LYS A 151 -25.87 -3.34 3.50
C LYS A 151 -27.39 -3.41 3.67
N ARG A 152 -28.08 -2.26 3.63
CA ARG A 152 -29.57 -2.22 3.69
C ARG A 152 -30.19 -2.91 2.48
N PHE A 153 -29.67 -2.66 1.29
CA PHE A 153 -30.11 -3.35 0.07
C PHE A 153 -29.97 -4.88 0.19
N GLN A 154 -28.87 -5.38 0.75
CA GLN A 154 -28.71 -6.82 1.02
C GLN A 154 -29.72 -7.34 2.06
N GLU A 155 -29.95 -6.59 3.15
CA GLU A 155 -30.94 -6.93 4.17
C GLU A 155 -32.38 -6.93 3.61
N GLU A 156 -32.72 -5.99 2.73
CA GLU A 156 -34.02 -5.87 2.06
C GLU A 156 -34.24 -6.97 1.01
N GLN A 157 -33.20 -7.35 0.24
CA GLN A 157 -33.22 -8.50 -0.66
C GLN A 157 -33.46 -9.82 0.11
N GLU A 158 -32.69 -10.06 1.18
CA GLU A 158 -32.89 -11.22 2.06
C GLU A 158 -34.30 -11.26 2.66
N GLU A 159 -34.87 -10.12 3.08
CA GLU A 159 -36.24 -10.05 3.59
C GLU A 159 -37.30 -10.29 2.50
N ALA A 160 -37.09 -9.80 1.28
CA ALA A 160 -37.99 -10.02 0.15
C ALA A 160 -38.03 -11.51 -0.22
N GLU A 161 -36.87 -12.18 -0.30
CA GLU A 161 -36.80 -13.62 -0.53
C GLU A 161 -37.48 -14.43 0.58
N LYS A 162 -37.24 -14.10 1.85
CA LYS A 162 -37.88 -14.78 3.00
C LYS A 162 -39.40 -14.60 2.97
N LYS A 163 -39.89 -13.40 2.63
CA LYS A 163 -41.33 -13.12 2.49
C LYS A 163 -41.95 -13.87 1.31
N ASN A 164 -41.28 -13.90 0.16
CA ASN A 164 -41.77 -14.64 -1.03
C ASN A 164 -41.78 -16.16 -0.81
N LYS A 165 -40.81 -16.74 -0.10
CA LYS A 165 -40.84 -18.15 0.34
C LYS A 165 -42.00 -18.47 1.30
N SER A 166 -42.55 -17.46 1.99
CA SER A 166 -43.66 -17.63 2.96
C SER A 166 -45.07 -17.41 2.38
N ARG A 167 -45.19 -16.83 1.18
CA ARG A 167 -46.48 -16.49 0.55
C ARG A 167 -46.68 -17.20 -0.78
N GLN A 168 -47.25 -18.41 -0.74
CA GLN A 168 -48.10 -18.85 -1.85
C GLN A 168 -49.38 -17.98 -1.84
N SER A 169 -49.68 -17.34 -2.98
CA SER A 169 -50.82 -16.44 -3.22
C SER A 169 -50.82 -15.06 -2.51
N SER A 170 -50.24 -14.05 -3.17
CA SER A 170 -50.83 -12.70 -3.29
C SER A 170 -50.11 -11.93 -4.39
N SER A 171 -50.77 -11.63 -5.51
CA SER A 171 -50.21 -10.88 -6.63
C SER A 171 -50.26 -9.37 -6.37
N GLU A 172 -49.29 -8.87 -5.61
CA GLU A 172 -48.89 -7.46 -5.64
C GLU A 172 -47.44 -7.41 -6.11
N ASP A 173 -47.20 -6.86 -7.30
CA ASP A 173 -45.86 -6.57 -7.80
C ASP A 173 -45.22 -5.50 -6.93
N LYS A 174 -44.53 -5.94 -5.88
CA LYS A 174 -43.60 -5.09 -5.14
C LYS A 174 -42.33 -4.99 -5.97
N GLU A 175 -42.11 -3.81 -6.54
CA GLU A 175 -40.86 -3.42 -7.17
C GLU A 175 -39.69 -3.89 -6.31
N ALA A 176 -38.80 -4.69 -6.90
CA ALA A 176 -37.60 -5.15 -6.23
C ALA A 176 -36.75 -3.94 -5.84
N PRO A 177 -36.15 -3.90 -4.63
CA PRO A 177 -35.31 -2.76 -4.26
C PRO A 177 -34.16 -2.62 -5.26
N GLU A 178 -33.89 -1.41 -5.73
CA GLU A 178 -32.79 -1.13 -6.65
C GLU A 178 -31.43 -1.11 -5.93
N PRO A 179 -30.35 -1.59 -6.55
CA PRO A 179 -29.01 -1.48 -5.97
C PRO A 179 -28.58 -0.01 -5.89
N PRO A 180 -27.96 0.44 -4.78
CA PRO A 180 -27.53 1.82 -4.67
C PRO A 180 -26.41 2.12 -5.66
N LYS A 181 -26.45 3.32 -6.25
CA LYS A 181 -25.45 3.74 -7.24
C LYS A 181 -24.08 3.95 -6.56
N PRO A 182 -22.99 3.44 -7.14
CA PRO A 182 -21.65 3.65 -6.58
C PRO A 182 -21.31 5.15 -6.59
N PRO A 183 -20.55 5.64 -5.59
CA PRO A 183 -20.12 7.03 -5.56
C PRO A 183 -19.07 7.30 -6.63
N GLN A 184 -18.85 8.58 -6.93
CA GLN A 184 -17.75 9.00 -7.80
C GLN A 184 -16.41 8.47 -7.27
N MET A 185 -15.58 7.96 -8.19
CA MET A 185 -14.25 7.47 -7.87
C MET A 185 -13.37 8.58 -7.29
N PHE A 186 -12.40 8.20 -6.45
CA PHE A 186 -11.46 9.14 -5.87
C PHE A 186 -10.61 9.78 -6.97
N GLN A 187 -10.50 11.11 -6.96
CA GLN A 187 -9.71 11.87 -7.93
C GLN A 187 -8.21 11.76 -7.62
N ARG A 188 -7.64 10.57 -7.88
CA ARG A 188 -6.23 10.24 -7.65
C ARG A 188 -5.28 11.29 -8.23
N GLU A 189 -5.52 11.69 -9.48
CA GLU A 189 -4.67 12.63 -10.21
C GLU A 189 -4.67 14.02 -9.55
N ARG A 190 -5.83 14.52 -9.12
CA ARG A 190 -5.94 15.80 -8.39
C ARG A 190 -5.29 15.70 -7.01
N TRP A 191 -5.46 14.58 -6.30
CA TRP A 191 -4.79 14.33 -5.02
C TRP A 191 -3.26 14.30 -5.18
N HIS A 192 -2.76 13.60 -6.19
CA HIS A 192 -1.34 13.50 -6.49
C HIS A 192 -0.74 14.86 -6.91
N ALA A 193 -1.46 15.61 -7.77
CA ALA A 193 -1.10 16.98 -8.14
C ALA A 193 -0.93 17.88 -6.92
N LEU A 194 -1.96 17.95 -6.06
CA LEU A 194 -1.94 18.73 -4.83
C LEU A 194 -0.86 18.25 -3.85
N ARG A 195 -0.60 16.95 -3.68
CA ARG A 195 0.50 16.46 -2.81
C ARG A 195 1.86 16.87 -3.34
N THR A 196 2.06 16.83 -4.66
CA THR A 196 3.31 17.28 -5.30
C THR A 196 3.51 18.78 -5.08
N THR A 197 2.54 19.62 -5.43
CA THR A 197 2.66 21.08 -5.27
C THR A 197 2.77 21.51 -3.81
N THR A 198 1.99 20.92 -2.89
CA THR A 198 2.05 21.28 -1.45
C THR A 198 3.39 20.92 -0.79
N GLY A 199 4.01 19.79 -1.16
CA GLY A 199 5.34 19.44 -0.65
C GLY A 199 6.41 20.45 -1.07
N LEU A 200 6.30 20.97 -2.29
CA LEU A 200 7.27 21.90 -2.86
C LEU A 200 7.07 23.33 -2.40
N LEU A 201 5.81 23.75 -2.17
CA LEU A 201 5.49 24.99 -1.45
C LEU A 201 6.02 24.97 -0.01
N GLU A 202 5.97 23.83 0.69
CA GLU A 202 6.52 23.73 2.05
C GLU A 202 8.04 23.94 2.06
N VAL A 203 8.78 23.34 1.11
CA VAL A 203 10.23 23.53 0.97
C VAL A 203 10.58 25.00 0.73
N GLU A 204 9.98 25.63 -0.28
CA GLU A 204 10.24 27.04 -0.61
C GLU A 204 9.89 27.97 0.56
N LEU A 205 8.74 27.75 1.19
CA LEU A 205 8.26 28.59 2.29
C LEU A 205 9.15 28.44 3.53
N GLN A 206 9.75 27.28 3.77
CA GLN A 206 10.80 27.12 4.77
C GLN A 206 12.08 27.89 4.38
N GLN A 207 12.55 27.77 3.13
CA GLN A 207 13.72 28.49 2.62
C GLN A 207 13.57 30.02 2.72
N GLN A 208 12.39 30.58 2.46
CA GLN A 208 12.13 32.02 2.56
C GLN A 208 11.86 32.49 4.00
N SER A 209 11.37 31.61 4.88
CA SER A 209 11.04 31.97 6.27
C SER A 209 12.26 31.96 7.21
N LEU A 210 13.34 31.26 6.86
CA LEU A 210 14.55 31.12 7.65
C LEU A 210 15.63 32.12 7.16
N GLU A 211 16.07 33.02 8.05
CA GLU A 211 17.04 34.06 7.72
C GLU A 211 18.37 33.81 8.42
N GLY A 212 19.45 33.69 7.64
CA GLY A 212 20.83 33.83 8.12
C GLY A 212 21.50 32.52 8.59
N SER A 213 22.76 32.33 8.18
CA SER A 213 23.65 31.18 8.45
C SER A 213 23.18 29.79 7.97
N THR A 214 21.88 29.52 7.92
CA THR A 214 21.29 28.23 7.52
C THR A 214 21.19 28.02 6.03
N LYS A 215 21.49 29.02 5.17
CA LYS A 215 21.29 28.94 3.70
C LYS A 215 21.78 27.63 3.07
N ASN A 216 22.90 27.07 3.54
CA ASN A 216 23.39 25.78 3.05
C ASN A 216 22.47 24.60 3.45
N GLN A 217 21.92 24.58 4.67
CA GLN A 217 20.89 23.61 5.08
C GLN A 217 19.58 23.82 4.32
N ASP A 218 19.20 25.08 4.07
CA ASP A 218 18.00 25.45 3.33
C ASP A 218 18.05 24.93 1.88
N PHE A 219 19.20 25.04 1.21
CA PHE A 219 19.44 24.38 -0.09
C PHE A 219 19.45 22.86 0.00
N GLN A 220 20.06 22.26 1.05
CA GLN A 220 20.08 20.81 1.21
C GLN A 220 18.66 20.21 1.35
N MET A 221 17.76 20.83 2.13
CA MET A 221 16.36 20.35 2.22
C MET A 221 15.66 20.33 0.86
N GLY A 222 15.88 21.36 0.02
CA GLY A 222 15.32 21.41 -1.33
C GLY A 222 15.95 20.39 -2.28
N ILE A 223 17.26 20.19 -2.21
CA ILE A 223 17.97 19.17 -3.00
C ILE A 223 17.52 17.77 -2.58
N GLU A 224 17.47 17.45 -1.29
CA GLU A 224 17.01 16.15 -0.76
C GLU A 224 15.58 15.83 -1.20
N TYR A 225 14.68 16.81 -1.11
CA TYR A 225 13.31 16.64 -1.59
C TYR A 225 13.27 16.30 -3.08
N LEU A 226 13.96 17.09 -3.92
CA LEU A 226 14.02 16.85 -5.37
C LEU A 226 14.67 15.50 -5.70
N VAL A 227 15.76 15.12 -5.02
CA VAL A 227 16.41 13.81 -5.14
C VAL A 227 15.43 12.68 -4.88
N ASN A 228 14.64 12.76 -3.80
CA ASN A 228 13.67 11.71 -3.46
C ASN A 228 12.55 11.62 -4.50
N GLN A 229 12.05 12.73 -5.01
CA GLN A 229 11.03 12.71 -6.07
C GLN A 229 11.56 12.20 -7.42
N LEU A 230 12.82 12.48 -7.79
CA LEU A 230 13.45 11.92 -8.99
C LEU A 230 13.68 10.40 -8.85
N ARG A 231 13.97 9.91 -7.64
CA ARG A 231 14.04 8.47 -7.29
C ARG A 231 12.68 7.80 -7.41
N ASP A 232 11.61 8.44 -6.93
CA ASP A 232 10.25 7.93 -7.04
C ASP A 232 9.84 7.75 -8.51
N ILE A 233 10.07 8.77 -9.37
CA ILE A 233 9.82 8.67 -10.83
C ILE A 233 10.66 7.55 -11.44
N TYR A 234 11.94 7.43 -11.05
CA TYR A 234 12.82 6.38 -11.58
C TYR A 234 12.23 4.99 -11.33
N VAL A 235 11.78 4.69 -10.11
CA VAL A 235 11.17 3.39 -9.77
C VAL A 235 9.79 3.21 -10.40
N GLN A 236 8.92 4.23 -10.36
CA GLN A 236 7.54 4.16 -10.86
C GLN A 236 7.42 3.98 -12.38
N THR A 237 8.47 4.34 -13.14
CA THR A 237 8.45 4.29 -14.61
C THR A 237 9.12 3.04 -15.19
N GLN A 238 9.64 2.12 -14.37
CA GLN A 238 10.16 0.83 -14.84
C GLN A 238 8.99 -0.10 -15.20
N GLY A 239 9.20 -1.01 -16.16
CA GLY A 239 8.14 -1.88 -16.71
C GLY A 239 7.30 -1.22 -17.81
N PHE A 240 7.53 0.06 -18.10
CA PHE A 240 6.81 0.84 -19.12
C PHE A 240 7.70 1.24 -20.31
N GLU A 241 8.85 0.58 -20.48
CA GLU A 241 9.87 0.87 -21.50
C GLU A 241 9.33 0.78 -22.93
N LEU A 242 8.20 0.10 -23.18
CA LEU A 242 7.59 0.05 -24.50
C LEU A 242 6.83 1.33 -24.87
N LEU A 243 6.47 2.17 -23.91
CA LEU A 243 5.72 3.41 -24.13
C LEU A 243 6.65 4.59 -24.41
N GLU A 244 6.61 5.13 -25.64
CA GLU A 244 7.44 6.28 -26.06
C GLU A 244 7.31 7.50 -25.13
N LYS A 245 6.10 7.75 -24.61
CA LYS A 245 5.84 8.80 -23.61
C LYS A 245 6.57 8.57 -22.30
N VAL A 246 6.69 7.31 -21.84
CA VAL A 246 7.41 6.99 -20.61
C VAL A 246 8.92 6.99 -20.85
N LYS A 247 9.40 6.56 -22.03
CA LYS A 247 10.81 6.79 -22.41
C LYS A 247 11.21 8.26 -22.32
N LEU A 248 10.36 9.17 -22.81
CA LEU A 248 10.61 10.62 -22.73
C LEU A 248 10.66 11.11 -21.26
N VAL A 249 9.79 10.58 -20.40
CA VAL A 249 9.84 10.84 -18.95
C VAL A 249 11.13 10.31 -18.33
N GLN A 250 11.50 9.06 -18.60
CA GLN A 250 12.74 8.43 -18.12
C GLN A 250 13.99 9.18 -18.59
N GLU A 251 14.03 9.63 -19.85
CA GLU A 251 15.13 10.40 -20.43
C GLU A 251 15.29 11.74 -19.71
N ARG A 252 14.22 12.54 -19.60
CA ARG A 252 14.29 13.81 -18.86
C ARG A 252 14.60 13.59 -17.38
N ASN A 253 14.04 12.58 -16.73
CA ASN A 253 14.36 12.25 -15.34
C ASN A 253 15.85 11.95 -15.18
N THR A 254 16.45 11.20 -16.10
CA THR A 254 17.89 10.92 -16.14
C THR A 254 18.73 12.20 -16.32
N GLN A 255 18.29 13.12 -17.17
CA GLN A 255 18.94 14.44 -17.34
C GLN A 255 18.87 15.27 -16.03
N LEU A 256 17.70 15.36 -15.39
CA LEU A 256 17.52 16.08 -14.11
C LEU A 256 18.36 15.47 -12.98
N ILE A 257 18.43 14.13 -12.92
CA ILE A 257 19.32 13.40 -11.99
C ILE A 257 20.77 13.81 -12.25
N ALA A 258 21.24 13.83 -13.49
CA ALA A 258 22.62 14.21 -13.83
C ALA A 258 22.93 15.69 -13.52
N GLU A 259 21.94 16.58 -13.63
CA GLU A 259 22.06 17.98 -13.18
C GLU A 259 22.20 18.08 -11.66
N LEU A 260 21.31 17.42 -10.91
CA LEU A 260 21.26 17.50 -9.45
C LEU A 260 22.41 16.73 -8.78
N GLN A 261 22.95 15.70 -9.43
CA GLN A 261 24.13 14.94 -8.99
C GLN A 261 25.39 15.80 -8.83
N GLN A 262 25.44 17.00 -9.44
CA GLN A 262 26.55 17.94 -9.29
C GLN A 262 26.60 18.61 -7.90
N VAL A 263 25.47 18.66 -7.20
CA VAL A 263 25.32 19.29 -5.87
C VAL A 263 24.96 18.29 -4.77
N TYR A 264 24.63 17.05 -5.13
CA TYR A 264 24.32 15.98 -4.20
C TYR A 264 25.51 15.01 -4.08
N PRO A 265 26.05 14.76 -2.87
CA PRO A 265 27.33 14.06 -2.71
C PRO A 265 27.25 12.54 -2.90
N GLU A 266 26.08 11.94 -2.68
CA GLU A 266 25.86 10.50 -2.85
C GLU A 266 25.29 10.18 -4.24
N PRO A 267 25.47 8.96 -4.77
CA PRO A 267 24.78 8.54 -5.98
C PRO A 267 23.26 8.63 -5.81
N ILE A 268 22.60 9.43 -6.65
CA ILE A 268 21.14 9.61 -6.59
C ILE A 268 20.44 8.27 -6.86
N ILE A 269 20.88 7.52 -7.88
CA ILE A 269 20.41 6.15 -8.14
C ILE A 269 21.40 5.15 -7.56
N THR A 270 21.01 4.51 -6.45
CA THR A 270 21.79 3.49 -5.74
C THR A 270 21.56 2.09 -6.33
N ALA A 271 22.39 1.11 -5.93
CA ALA A 271 22.17 -0.29 -6.30
C ALA A 271 20.83 -0.84 -5.77
N SER A 272 20.46 -0.50 -4.53
CA SER A 272 19.18 -0.91 -3.93
C SER A 272 17.96 -0.35 -4.68
N LEU A 273 18.05 0.87 -5.23
CA LEU A 273 17.00 1.43 -6.08
C LEU A 273 16.87 0.71 -7.41
N LYS A 274 17.96 0.18 -7.97
CA LYS A 274 17.94 -0.65 -9.19
C LYS A 274 17.32 -2.03 -8.94
N GLU A 275 17.60 -2.64 -7.79
CA GLU A 275 16.94 -3.88 -7.36
C GLU A 275 15.44 -3.66 -7.12
N GLN A 276 15.06 -2.55 -6.49
CA GLN A 276 13.65 -2.18 -6.28
C GLN A 276 12.92 -1.90 -7.60
N ALA A 277 13.59 -1.23 -8.55
CA ALA A 277 13.13 -1.01 -9.91
C ALA A 277 12.81 -2.34 -10.64
N GLN A 278 13.74 -3.28 -10.63
CA GLN A 278 13.58 -4.61 -11.26
C GLN A 278 12.49 -5.46 -10.59
N ALA A 279 12.32 -5.32 -9.27
CA ALA A 279 11.21 -5.99 -8.58
C ALA A 279 9.83 -5.37 -8.92
N ALA A 280 9.77 -4.08 -9.28
CA ALA A 280 8.52 -3.44 -9.70
C ALA A 280 8.07 -3.94 -11.09
N GLU A 281 9.01 -4.04 -12.03
CA GLU A 281 8.84 -4.61 -13.38
C GLU A 281 8.23 -6.02 -13.34
N GLN A 282 8.81 -6.92 -12.54
CA GLN A 282 8.32 -8.31 -12.39
C GLN A 282 6.90 -8.41 -11.81
N ASN A 283 6.53 -7.51 -10.89
CA ASN A 283 5.18 -7.48 -10.31
C ASN A 283 4.11 -6.91 -11.28
N GLN A 284 4.51 -6.36 -12.43
CA GLN A 284 3.59 -5.88 -13.47
C GLN A 284 3.42 -6.88 -14.61
N GLU A 285 4.46 -7.62 -15.02
CA GLU A 285 4.32 -8.71 -16.00
C GLU A 285 3.32 -9.79 -15.53
N ASP A 286 3.39 -10.18 -14.25
CA ASP A 286 2.43 -11.10 -13.60
C ASP A 286 0.98 -10.57 -13.56
N SER A 287 0.73 -9.31 -13.96
CA SER A 287 -0.61 -8.71 -14.01
C SER A 287 -1.20 -8.57 -15.42
N ASP A 288 -0.39 -8.66 -16.48
CA ASP A 288 -0.82 -8.41 -17.87
C ASP A 288 -0.80 -9.65 -18.78
N GLU A 289 -0.16 -10.77 -18.40
CA GLU A 289 -0.22 -12.01 -19.18
C GLU A 289 -1.40 -12.92 -18.83
N THR A 290 -2.51 -12.80 -19.57
CA THR A 290 -3.36 -13.98 -19.85
C THR A 290 -4.07 -13.95 -21.21
N GLN A 291 -3.30 -14.05 -22.30
CA GLN A 291 -3.77 -14.74 -23.51
C GLN A 291 -2.77 -15.81 -23.94
N PRO A 292 -3.19 -17.06 -24.20
CA PRO A 292 -2.27 -18.16 -24.40
C PRO A 292 -1.89 -18.38 -25.87
N GLU A 293 -0.72 -17.94 -26.30
CA GLU A 293 -0.07 -18.49 -27.49
C GLU A 293 0.94 -19.59 -27.13
N LYS A 294 0.72 -20.80 -27.66
CA LYS A 294 1.57 -21.96 -27.44
C LYS A 294 2.79 -21.92 -28.38
N LYS A 295 4.01 -22.09 -27.85
CA LYS A 295 4.83 -23.32 -28.07
C LYS A 295 6.29 -23.30 -27.53
N ALA A 296 6.62 -24.39 -26.83
CA ALA A 296 7.87 -25.16 -26.94
C ALA A 296 9.24 -24.58 -26.47
N ALA A 297 9.51 -24.75 -25.17
CA ALA A 297 10.70 -25.37 -24.55
C ALA A 297 12.11 -25.28 -25.21
N ALA A 298 13.11 -24.83 -24.41
CA ALA A 298 14.40 -25.52 -24.22
C ALA A 298 15.18 -25.03 -22.96
N HIS A 299 15.99 -25.92 -22.37
CA HIS A 299 16.88 -25.69 -21.21
C HIS A 299 17.95 -24.59 -21.38
N SER A 300 18.38 -23.95 -20.28
CA SER A 300 19.66 -24.32 -19.60
C SER A 300 20.00 -23.51 -18.34
N TRP A 301 20.94 -24.06 -17.56
CA TRP A 301 21.29 -23.73 -16.17
C TRP A 301 22.69 -23.08 -16.13
N LYS A 302 22.97 -22.03 -15.33
CA LYS A 302 24.31 -21.78 -14.72
C LYS A 302 24.41 -20.68 -13.65
N LYS A 303 25.25 -21.01 -12.65
CA LYS A 303 25.55 -20.41 -11.33
C LYS A 303 26.41 -19.12 -11.32
N ASN A 304 26.24 -18.26 -10.31
CA ASN A 304 27.23 -17.69 -9.33
C ASN A 304 26.65 -16.43 -8.63
N LEU A 305 26.89 -16.00 -7.37
CA LEU A 305 27.69 -16.40 -6.17
C LEU A 305 28.96 -15.55 -5.84
N LEU A 306 29.13 -15.24 -4.53
CA LEU A 306 30.24 -14.56 -3.80
C LEU A 306 30.24 -13.00 -3.79
N LEU A 307 29.97 -12.30 -2.66
CA LEU A 307 30.81 -11.98 -1.46
C LEU A 307 31.95 -10.97 -1.73
N ALA A 308 32.39 -10.03 -0.85
CA ALA A 308 31.85 -9.39 0.38
C ALA A 308 32.86 -8.32 0.91
N LEU A 309 32.43 -7.42 1.83
CA LEU A 309 33.26 -6.48 2.66
C LEU A 309 34.09 -5.42 1.88
N GLY A 310 34.33 -4.18 2.32
CA GLY A 310 34.01 -3.33 3.50
C GLY A 310 34.45 -1.87 3.17
N ILE A 311 34.56 -0.87 4.04
CA ILE A 311 34.27 -0.67 5.48
C ILE A 311 34.24 0.87 5.74
N VAL A 312 33.40 1.36 6.68
CA VAL A 312 33.42 2.67 7.44
C VAL A 312 33.94 3.96 6.74
N GLY A 313 33.27 5.12 6.76
CA GLY A 313 32.01 5.53 7.42
C GLY A 313 32.08 6.93 8.06
N VAL A 314 31.39 7.91 7.47
CA VAL A 314 30.89 9.20 8.05
C VAL A 314 29.69 9.57 7.16
N GLY A 315 28.51 10.03 7.63
CA GLY A 315 28.13 10.40 8.99
C GLY A 315 27.28 11.67 9.06
N VAL A 316 26.31 11.85 8.15
CA VAL A 316 25.28 12.91 8.17
C VAL A 316 23.92 12.27 7.85
N LEU A 317 22.84 12.74 8.50
CA LEU A 317 21.53 12.07 8.48
C LEU A 317 20.75 12.31 7.18
N VAL A 318 20.24 11.24 6.58
CA VAL A 318 19.11 11.25 5.64
C VAL A 318 17.95 10.46 6.26
N VAL A 319 16.73 11.02 6.23
CA VAL A 319 15.54 10.38 6.82
C VAL A 319 14.92 9.39 5.83
N VAL A 320 15.20 8.10 6.01
CA VAL A 320 14.43 6.99 5.44
C VAL A 320 14.09 6.00 6.55
N PHE A 321 12.83 5.60 6.66
CA PHE A 321 12.34 4.72 7.72
C PHE A 321 12.77 3.25 7.52
N ILE A 322 13.68 2.75 8.36
CA ILE A 322 13.70 1.35 8.80
C ILE A 322 14.02 1.30 10.31
N HIS A 323 13.20 0.59 11.09
CA HIS A 323 13.51 0.31 12.50
C HIS A 323 14.64 -0.72 12.62
N SER A 324 15.57 -0.51 13.54
CA SER A 324 16.52 -1.55 13.99
C SER A 324 16.82 -1.39 15.49
N PRO A 325 17.28 -2.46 16.16
CA PRO A 325 16.87 -2.72 17.54
C PRO A 325 17.67 -1.99 18.63
N VAL A 326 17.04 -1.90 19.80
CA VAL A 326 17.65 -1.39 21.04
C VAL A 326 18.79 -2.30 21.49
N VAL A 327 20.03 -1.82 21.37
CA VAL A 327 21.16 -2.37 22.13
C VAL A 327 21.05 -1.90 23.59
N LYS A 328 20.85 -2.85 24.51
CA LYS A 328 21.05 -2.63 25.94
C LYS A 328 22.51 -2.87 26.32
N ASP A 329 23.17 -1.86 26.88
CA ASP A 329 23.95 -1.90 28.14
C ASP A 329 24.67 -0.55 28.31
N ARG A 330 24.77 0.10 29.47
CA ARG A 330 25.00 -0.41 30.83
C ARG A 330 24.66 0.69 31.87
N LYS A 331 24.60 0.29 33.15
CA LYS A 331 24.21 1.13 34.31
C LYS A 331 24.92 2.50 34.40
N VAL A 332 24.14 3.57 34.57
CA VAL A 332 24.55 4.79 35.29
C VAL A 332 23.44 5.17 36.28
N GLU A 333 23.73 5.02 37.57
CA GLU A 333 22.86 5.56 38.62
C GLU A 333 22.97 7.09 38.65
N LYS A 334 21.84 7.80 38.72
CA LYS A 334 21.71 9.03 39.54
C LYS A 334 20.27 9.54 39.70
N LYS A 335 19.81 9.45 40.96
CA LYS A 335 18.90 10.37 41.67
C LYS A 335 17.57 10.74 41.01
N THR A 336 16.53 10.03 41.44
CA THR A 336 15.12 10.42 41.35
C THR A 336 14.87 11.81 41.94
N LEU A 337 14.20 12.69 41.18
CA LEU A 337 13.55 13.88 41.74
C LEU A 337 12.15 13.48 42.20
N GLU A 338 11.91 13.49 43.52
CA GLU A 338 10.55 13.32 44.05
C GLU A 338 9.70 14.56 43.73
N PHE A 339 8.72 14.40 42.84
CA PHE A 339 7.70 15.42 42.63
C PHE A 339 6.57 15.21 43.65
N ARG A 340 6.49 16.09 44.66
CA ARG A 340 5.41 16.10 45.66
C ARG A 340 4.40 17.24 45.36
N PRO A 341 3.35 17.01 44.56
CA PRO A 341 2.37 18.03 44.25
C PRO A 341 1.55 18.41 45.51
N LYS A 342 1.75 19.63 46.02
CA LYS A 342 0.87 20.24 47.03
C LYS A 342 -0.34 20.88 46.34
N GLY A 343 -1.33 20.06 46.02
CA GLY A 343 -2.62 20.51 45.46
C GLY A 343 -3.55 19.33 45.23
N LYS A 344 -4.84 19.49 45.49
CA LYS A 344 -5.85 18.45 45.20
C LYS A 344 -6.12 18.41 43.69
N THR A 345 -5.44 17.53 42.98
CA THR A 345 -5.87 17.10 41.64
C THR A 345 -7.07 16.16 41.77
N ILE A 346 -8.09 16.39 40.93
CA ILE A 346 -9.34 15.64 40.95
C ILE A 346 -9.11 14.32 40.21
N THR A 347 -9.11 13.20 40.94
CA THR A 347 -9.13 11.86 40.35
C THR A 347 -10.52 11.58 39.77
N THR A 348 -10.58 11.32 38.47
CA THR A 348 -11.66 10.51 37.88
C THR A 348 -11.17 9.08 37.81
N GLU A 349 -11.54 8.27 38.80
CA GLU A 349 -11.28 6.85 38.77
C GLU A 349 -12.23 6.17 37.78
N SER A 350 -11.66 5.57 36.74
CA SER A 350 -12.16 4.33 36.18
C SER A 350 -10.94 3.56 35.69
N PRO A 351 -10.74 2.31 36.13
CA PRO A 351 -9.55 1.56 35.74
C PRO A 351 -9.60 1.29 34.24
N ALA A 352 -8.48 1.50 33.56
CA ALA A 352 -8.24 0.73 32.36
C ALA A 352 -8.27 -0.74 32.77
N LYS A 353 -9.28 -1.50 32.31
CA LYS A 353 -9.13 -2.96 32.28
C LYS A 353 -7.83 -3.22 31.52
N GLU A 354 -6.86 -3.84 32.17
CA GLU A 354 -5.79 -4.51 31.46
C GLU A 354 -6.47 -5.40 30.41
N PRO A 355 -6.06 -5.34 29.13
CA PRO A 355 -6.66 -6.20 28.12
C PRO A 355 -6.43 -7.63 28.58
N GLU A 356 -7.51 -8.42 28.66
CA GLU A 356 -7.41 -9.84 28.94
C GLU A 356 -6.39 -10.43 27.95
N LEU A 357 -5.25 -10.89 28.48
CA LEU A 357 -4.20 -11.58 27.72
C LEU A 357 -4.75 -12.95 27.35
N ILE A 358 -5.64 -12.96 26.36
CA ILE A 358 -6.17 -14.15 25.73
C ILE A 358 -4.96 -14.85 25.11
N ASN A 359 -4.55 -15.94 25.75
CA ASN A 359 -3.52 -16.83 25.25
C ASN A 359 -3.93 -17.31 23.85
N LEU A 360 -3.06 -17.07 22.87
CA LEU A 360 -3.33 -17.41 21.48
C LEU A 360 -3.63 -18.91 21.30
N SER A 361 -2.99 -19.76 22.12
CA SER A 361 -3.24 -21.20 22.16
C SER A 361 -4.68 -21.49 22.58
N ASP A 362 -5.16 -20.88 23.67
CA ASP A 362 -6.51 -21.09 24.20
C ASP A 362 -7.58 -20.54 23.23
N MET A 363 -7.26 -19.47 22.49
CA MET A 363 -8.12 -18.96 21.42
C MET A 363 -8.23 -19.93 20.24
N ILE A 364 -7.12 -20.49 19.74
CA ILE A 364 -7.17 -21.42 18.61
C ILE A 364 -7.79 -22.75 19.03
N ASN A 365 -7.44 -23.27 20.22
CA ASN A 365 -8.02 -24.47 20.81
C ASN A 365 -9.54 -24.35 21.10
N SER A 366 -10.12 -23.14 21.11
CA SER A 366 -11.57 -22.94 21.20
C SER A 366 -12.32 -23.20 19.88
N PHE A 367 -11.59 -23.52 18.81
CA PHE A 367 -12.09 -23.94 17.50
C PHE A 367 -11.50 -25.32 17.14
N ASN A 368 -12.13 -26.05 16.22
CA ASN A 368 -11.66 -27.37 15.76
C ASN A 368 -10.54 -27.25 14.70
N LEU A 369 -9.59 -26.33 14.94
CA LEU A 369 -8.54 -25.94 14.00
C LEU A 369 -7.20 -26.55 14.39
N ASP A 370 -6.50 -27.11 13.40
CA ASP A 370 -5.24 -27.81 13.57
C ASP A 370 -4.06 -26.89 13.20
N ILE A 371 -4.06 -25.71 13.83
CA ILE A 371 -3.09 -24.63 13.58
C ILE A 371 -2.13 -24.58 14.78
N PRO A 372 -0.87 -25.02 14.64
CA PRO A 372 0.09 -24.97 15.74
C PRO A 372 0.41 -23.51 16.13
N VAL A 373 0.40 -23.23 17.43
CA VAL A 373 0.96 -21.99 17.98
C VAL A 373 2.45 -22.17 18.21
N VAL A 374 3.26 -21.38 17.52
CA VAL A 374 4.73 -21.43 17.59
C VAL A 374 5.29 -20.19 18.28
N LYS A 375 6.54 -20.27 18.74
CA LYS A 375 7.28 -19.07 19.14
C LYS A 375 7.65 -18.28 17.87
N PRO A 376 7.62 -16.94 17.91
CA PRO A 376 8.01 -16.13 16.76
C PRO A 376 9.50 -16.35 16.43
N ASP A 377 9.82 -16.69 15.18
CA ASP A 377 11.20 -16.78 14.69
C ASP A 377 11.78 -15.38 14.45
N GLU A 378 13.01 -15.13 14.89
CA GLU A 378 13.65 -13.81 14.79
C GLU A 378 13.84 -13.35 13.34
N ARG A 379 14.03 -14.28 12.38
CA ARG A 379 14.10 -13.98 10.94
C ARG A 379 12.77 -13.40 10.45
N LEU A 380 11.65 -14.01 10.86
CA LEU A 380 10.31 -13.48 10.54
C LEU A 380 10.07 -12.13 11.19
N LEU A 381 10.42 -11.98 12.47
CA LEU A 381 10.19 -10.72 13.18
C LEU A 381 10.96 -9.53 12.59
N GLN A 382 12.13 -9.76 12.00
CA GLN A 382 12.89 -8.71 11.31
C GLN A 382 12.26 -8.32 9.97
N LEU A 383 11.68 -9.28 9.25
CA LEU A 383 11.13 -9.07 7.90
C LEU A 383 9.67 -8.57 7.92
N ILE A 384 8.88 -8.95 8.94
CA ILE A 384 7.48 -8.54 9.12
C ILE A 384 7.37 -7.02 9.24
N GLY A 385 6.67 -6.40 8.28
CA GLY A 385 6.48 -4.96 8.20
C GLY A 385 7.61 -4.21 7.47
N GLN A 386 8.74 -4.86 7.15
CA GLN A 386 9.77 -4.31 6.27
C GLN A 386 9.60 -4.79 4.83
N ASN A 387 9.36 -6.09 4.64
CA ASN A 387 9.10 -6.68 3.33
C ASN A 387 8.22 -7.94 3.51
N LYS A 388 6.97 -7.86 3.05
CA LYS A 388 5.98 -8.94 3.18
C LYS A 388 6.42 -10.20 2.45
N GLU A 389 6.88 -10.07 1.21
CA GLU A 389 7.30 -11.18 0.35
C GLU A 389 8.52 -11.92 0.93
N LYS A 390 9.53 -11.20 1.42
CA LYS A 390 10.69 -11.81 2.11
C LYS A 390 10.28 -12.47 3.42
N ALA A 391 9.33 -11.91 4.16
CA ALA A 391 8.79 -12.57 5.35
C ALA A 391 8.03 -13.87 4.99
N GLU A 392 7.33 -13.89 3.86
CA GLU A 392 6.62 -15.05 3.34
C GLU A 392 7.58 -16.12 2.78
N GLN A 393 8.64 -15.74 2.05
CA GLN A 393 9.73 -16.62 1.63
C GLN A 393 10.49 -17.21 2.83
N ALA A 394 10.79 -16.40 3.85
CA ALA A 394 11.41 -16.85 5.08
C ALA A 394 10.49 -17.81 5.86
N ALA A 395 9.17 -17.57 5.86
CA ALA A 395 8.20 -18.47 6.49
C ALA A 395 8.09 -19.80 5.74
N ASN A 396 8.08 -19.80 4.41
CA ASN A 396 8.14 -21.02 3.61
C ASN A 396 9.43 -21.82 3.90
N SER A 397 10.59 -21.15 3.94
CA SER A 397 11.87 -21.77 4.30
C SER A 397 11.85 -22.38 5.72
N LEU A 398 11.19 -21.69 6.66
CA LEU A 398 10.99 -22.19 8.03
C LEU A 398 10.05 -23.39 8.10
N LEU A 399 9.05 -23.52 7.21
CA LEU A 399 8.19 -24.70 7.17
C LEU A 399 8.97 -25.96 6.75
N GLU A 400 9.88 -25.82 5.79
CA GLU A 400 10.79 -26.90 5.39
C GLU A 400 11.70 -27.32 6.56
N GLU A 401 12.24 -26.35 7.32
CA GLU A 401 13.02 -26.61 8.54
C GLU A 401 12.19 -27.23 9.69
N LEU A 402 10.92 -26.84 9.85
CA LEU A 402 10.05 -27.25 10.98
C LEU A 402 9.30 -28.58 10.74
N GLY A 403 9.26 -29.08 9.50
CA GLY A 403 8.75 -30.41 9.15
C GLY A 403 7.27 -30.66 9.46
N ARG A 404 6.47 -29.61 9.74
CA ARG A 404 5.05 -29.73 10.09
C ARG A 404 4.19 -28.56 9.60
N LYS A 405 3.25 -28.92 8.71
CA LYS A 405 2.01 -28.24 8.30
C LYS A 405 2.13 -26.83 7.71
N VAL A 406 1.35 -26.63 6.65
CA VAL A 406 1.27 -25.45 5.77
C VAL A 406 0.70 -24.18 6.45
N THR A 407 0.49 -24.22 7.78
CA THR A 407 -0.19 -23.18 8.57
C THR A 407 0.39 -23.14 9.99
N PHE A 408 0.57 -21.95 10.56
CA PHE A 408 0.91 -21.77 11.98
C PHE A 408 0.49 -20.38 12.48
N ALA A 409 0.44 -20.18 13.79
CA ALA A 409 0.13 -18.88 14.39
C ALA A 409 1.15 -18.49 15.48
N PHE A 410 1.35 -17.20 15.68
CA PHE A 410 2.16 -16.67 16.79
C PHE A 410 1.68 -15.27 17.21
N ALA A 411 2.14 -14.80 18.37
CA ALA A 411 1.86 -13.46 18.88
C ALA A 411 3.17 -12.70 19.10
N GLN A 412 3.19 -11.41 18.76
CA GLN A 412 4.32 -10.52 19.00
C GLN A 412 3.84 -9.08 19.19
N ALA A 413 4.37 -8.37 20.20
CA ALA A 413 4.22 -6.92 20.39
C ALA A 413 2.78 -6.39 20.20
N ASN A 414 1.81 -7.02 20.88
CA ASN A 414 0.37 -6.70 20.82
C ASN A 414 -0.27 -6.89 19.43
N SER A 415 0.27 -7.79 18.61
CA SER A 415 -0.34 -8.24 17.36
C SER A 415 -0.28 -9.77 17.27
N TYR A 416 -1.26 -10.34 16.57
CA TYR A 416 -1.35 -11.77 16.29
C TYR A 416 -1.10 -12.01 14.81
N PHE A 417 -0.45 -13.13 14.49
CA PHE A 417 -0.07 -13.48 13.14
C PHE A 417 -0.59 -14.88 12.82
N LEU A 418 -1.14 -15.03 11.62
CA LEU A 418 -1.51 -16.31 11.02
C LEU A 418 -0.71 -16.47 9.74
N TYR A 419 0.12 -17.50 9.69
CA TYR A 419 0.70 -18.00 8.46
C TYR A 419 -0.26 -19.02 7.83
N TRP A 420 -0.53 -18.87 6.53
CA TRP A 420 -1.46 -19.71 5.78
C TRP A 420 -1.05 -19.87 4.31
N LYS A 421 -0.62 -21.07 3.91
CA LYS A 421 -0.23 -21.46 2.52
C LYS A 421 0.39 -20.31 1.72
N GLY A 422 1.63 -19.98 2.07
CA GLY A 422 2.40 -18.92 1.42
C GLY A 422 2.23 -17.54 2.03
N GLN A 423 1.15 -17.23 2.76
CA GLN A 423 0.85 -15.86 3.18
C GLN A 423 0.86 -15.60 4.69
N ILE A 424 1.31 -14.41 5.11
CA ILE A 424 1.24 -13.92 6.49
C ILE A 424 0.14 -12.87 6.63
N SER A 425 -0.88 -13.20 7.43
CA SER A 425 -1.90 -12.26 7.89
C SER A 425 -1.56 -11.71 9.28
N ARG A 426 -1.71 -10.40 9.48
CA ARG A 426 -1.54 -9.70 10.77
C ARG A 426 -2.88 -9.20 11.29
N PHE A 427 -3.15 -9.42 12.57
CA PHE A 427 -4.33 -8.95 13.28
C PHE A 427 -3.92 -8.08 14.47
N SER A 428 -4.51 -6.89 14.58
CA SER A 428 -4.29 -5.97 15.70
C SER A 428 -5.31 -6.19 16.83
N ASP A 429 -6.43 -6.87 16.56
CA ASP A 429 -7.44 -7.25 17.56
C ASP A 429 -7.72 -8.77 17.51
N THR A 430 -7.78 -9.37 18.70
CA THR A 430 -8.32 -10.73 18.94
C THR A 430 -9.67 -10.97 18.28
N LYS A 431 -10.56 -9.98 18.19
CA LYS A 431 -11.89 -10.12 17.58
C LYS A 431 -11.81 -10.40 16.07
N GLU A 432 -10.87 -9.78 15.37
CA GLU A 432 -10.66 -9.97 13.94
C GLU A 432 -10.11 -11.37 13.69
N MET A 433 -9.07 -11.77 14.42
CA MET A 433 -8.52 -13.13 14.34
C MET A 433 -9.58 -14.18 14.69
N ARG A 434 -10.36 -13.97 15.75
CA ARG A 434 -11.48 -14.86 16.14
C ARG A 434 -12.57 -14.95 15.08
N LYS A 435 -12.82 -13.89 14.29
CA LYS A 435 -13.74 -13.92 13.15
C LYS A 435 -13.19 -14.80 12.03
N VAL A 436 -11.90 -14.69 11.70
CA VAL A 436 -11.23 -15.56 10.72
C VAL A 436 -11.24 -17.02 11.18
N MET A 437 -10.86 -17.30 12.43
CA MET A 437 -10.89 -18.66 12.98
C MET A 437 -12.30 -19.25 12.94
N ARG A 438 -13.35 -18.49 13.29
CA ARG A 438 -14.74 -18.95 13.16
C ARG A 438 -15.15 -19.26 11.72
N LYS A 439 -14.68 -18.48 10.73
CA LYS A 439 -14.93 -18.75 9.30
C LYS A 439 -14.28 -20.09 8.90
N LEU A 440 -13.01 -20.26 9.23
CA LEU A 440 -12.23 -21.47 8.93
C LEU A 440 -12.79 -22.72 9.62
N ASP A 441 -13.19 -22.61 10.88
CA ASP A 441 -13.81 -23.68 11.67
C ASP A 441 -15.14 -24.13 11.04
N LYS A 442 -15.97 -23.16 10.63
CA LYS A 442 -17.22 -23.42 9.90
C LYS A 442 -16.96 -24.11 8.55
N GLN A 443 -16.05 -23.58 7.74
CA GLN A 443 -15.71 -24.16 6.42
C GLN A 443 -15.18 -25.60 6.55
N LYS A 444 -14.31 -25.85 7.53
CA LYS A 444 -13.80 -27.20 7.82
C LYS A 444 -14.92 -28.15 8.25
N ALA A 445 -15.87 -27.69 9.07
CA ALA A 445 -17.03 -28.48 9.46
C ALA A 445 -17.97 -28.79 8.28
N GLU A 446 -18.17 -27.83 7.36
CA GLU A 446 -18.97 -28.00 6.14
C GLU A 446 -18.33 -29.00 5.17
N LEU A 447 -17.01 -28.97 4.98
CA LEU A 447 -16.28 -29.98 4.20
C LEU A 447 -16.30 -31.37 4.87
N GLN A 448 -16.17 -31.43 6.19
CA GLN A 448 -16.30 -32.68 6.95
C GLN A 448 -17.72 -33.26 6.89
N ALA A 449 -18.75 -32.42 6.79
CA ALA A 449 -20.13 -32.87 6.53
C ALA A 449 -20.27 -33.44 5.12
N LEU A 450 -19.79 -32.71 4.10
CA LEU A 450 -19.80 -33.17 2.71
C LEU A 450 -19.13 -34.55 2.53
N MET A 451 -17.95 -34.76 3.13
CA MET A 451 -17.27 -36.07 3.09
C MET A 451 -18.06 -37.19 3.80
N ARG A 452 -18.84 -36.87 4.84
CA ARG A 452 -19.70 -37.85 5.52
C ARG A 452 -20.94 -38.18 4.71
N ASP A 453 -21.55 -37.18 4.08
CA ASP A 453 -22.71 -37.36 3.20
C ASP A 453 -22.34 -38.19 1.96
N TRP A 454 -21.09 -38.06 1.49
CA TRP A 454 -20.53 -38.93 0.44
C TRP A 454 -20.14 -40.34 0.90
N GLY A 455 -20.00 -40.61 2.21
CA GLY A 455 -19.84 -41.96 2.76
C GLY A 455 -18.71 -42.82 2.17
N GLU A 456 -18.98 -44.10 1.92
CA GLU A 456 -18.06 -45.03 1.21
C GLU A 456 -17.82 -44.64 -0.26
N GLU A 457 -18.62 -43.70 -0.74
CA GLU A 457 -18.69 -43.23 -2.12
C GLU A 457 -17.77 -42.00 -2.35
N ALA A 458 -17.14 -41.45 -1.32
CA ALA A 458 -16.11 -40.39 -1.42
C ALA A 458 -14.79 -40.91 -2.03
N PRO A 459 -14.03 -40.07 -2.77
CA PRO A 459 -12.68 -40.43 -3.24
C PRO A 459 -11.74 -40.75 -2.07
N LYS A 460 -10.90 -41.79 -2.25
CA LYS A 460 -10.06 -42.36 -1.17
C LYS A 460 -8.84 -41.52 -0.82
N ASP A 461 -8.52 -40.59 -1.70
CA ASP A 461 -7.42 -39.63 -1.71
C ASP A 461 -7.88 -38.21 -1.31
N ALA A 462 -9.16 -38.04 -0.96
CA ALA A 462 -9.74 -36.75 -0.58
C ALA A 462 -9.23 -36.27 0.79
N GLU A 463 -8.49 -35.16 0.83
CA GLU A 463 -7.97 -34.54 2.06
C GLU A 463 -8.42 -33.08 2.20
N ILE A 464 -8.81 -32.68 3.42
CA ILE A 464 -9.14 -31.28 3.72
C ILE A 464 -7.85 -30.51 3.97
N VAL A 465 -7.46 -29.68 3.00
CA VAL A 465 -6.22 -28.92 3.00
C VAL A 465 -6.46 -27.41 3.21
N PRO A 466 -5.54 -26.70 3.87
CA PRO A 466 -5.57 -25.23 3.91
C PRO A 466 -5.24 -24.67 2.53
N GLU A 467 -6.03 -23.73 2.04
CA GLU A 467 -5.92 -23.15 0.69
C GLU A 467 -5.96 -21.61 0.74
N ASN A 468 -5.49 -20.96 -0.32
CA ASN A 468 -5.62 -19.51 -0.48
C ASN A 468 -6.49 -19.20 -1.70
N LEU A 469 -7.54 -18.40 -1.50
CA LEU A 469 -8.53 -18.07 -2.52
C LEU A 469 -8.74 -16.56 -2.48
N ASP A 470 -8.34 -15.87 -3.56
CA ASP A 470 -8.36 -14.41 -3.72
C ASP A 470 -7.66 -13.63 -2.58
N GLY A 471 -6.63 -14.22 -1.96
CA GLY A 471 -5.90 -13.64 -0.83
C GLY A 471 -6.56 -13.87 0.54
N GLU A 472 -7.67 -14.61 0.61
CA GLU A 472 -8.26 -15.04 1.88
C GLU A 472 -7.86 -16.48 2.24
N PRO A 473 -7.57 -16.76 3.53
CA PRO A 473 -7.40 -18.12 4.02
C PRO A 473 -8.74 -18.84 4.00
N VAL A 474 -8.78 -20.02 3.39
CA VAL A 474 -9.92 -20.94 3.34
C VAL A 474 -9.46 -22.38 3.54
N TYR A 475 -10.38 -23.29 3.85
CA TYR A 475 -10.15 -24.72 3.62
C TYR A 475 -10.76 -25.12 2.28
N GLY A 476 -10.07 -26.01 1.57
CA GLY A 476 -10.60 -26.78 0.44
C GLY A 476 -10.52 -28.27 0.73
N LEU A 477 -11.26 -29.07 -0.04
CA LEU A 477 -11.08 -30.51 -0.15
C LEU A 477 -10.32 -30.78 -1.44
N GLU A 478 -9.09 -31.26 -1.33
CA GLU A 478 -8.21 -31.61 -2.45
C GLU A 478 -8.30 -33.12 -2.71
N MET A 479 -8.35 -33.49 -3.99
CA MET A 479 -8.51 -34.86 -4.49
C MET A 479 -8.04 -34.93 -5.94
N LEU A 480 -7.98 -36.13 -6.50
CA LEU A 480 -7.77 -36.35 -7.94
C LEU A 480 -9.11 -36.61 -8.64
N ASP A 481 -9.23 -36.16 -9.88
CA ASP A 481 -10.33 -36.52 -10.79
C ASP A 481 -10.11 -37.91 -11.43
N GLU A 482 -11.03 -38.36 -12.28
CA GLU A 482 -10.90 -39.67 -12.97
C GLU A 482 -9.68 -39.77 -13.91
N ASN A 483 -9.09 -38.64 -14.31
CA ASN A 483 -7.88 -38.57 -15.15
C ASN A 483 -6.60 -38.55 -14.31
N GLY A 484 -6.71 -38.44 -12.98
CA GLY A 484 -5.58 -38.27 -12.07
C GLY A 484 -5.09 -36.83 -11.96
N GLU A 485 -5.88 -35.83 -12.37
CA GLU A 485 -5.56 -34.41 -12.22
C GLU A 485 -6.07 -33.85 -10.88
N PRO A 486 -5.32 -32.93 -10.23
CA PRO A 486 -5.78 -32.28 -9.00
C PRO A 486 -7.07 -31.47 -9.19
N LEU A 487 -8.03 -31.71 -8.30
CA LEU A 487 -9.33 -31.09 -8.23
C LEU A 487 -9.57 -30.57 -6.81
N GLN A 488 -9.88 -29.28 -6.69
CA GLN A 488 -10.14 -28.63 -5.39
C GLN A 488 -11.61 -28.26 -5.25
N ILE A 489 -12.19 -28.59 -4.09
CA ILE A 489 -13.62 -28.44 -3.80
C ILE A 489 -13.84 -27.55 -2.59
N TYR A 490 -14.79 -26.62 -2.70
CA TYR A 490 -15.15 -25.67 -1.65
C TYR A 490 -16.66 -25.66 -1.43
N VAL A 491 -17.09 -25.62 -0.17
CA VAL A 491 -18.51 -25.50 0.20
C VAL A 491 -18.86 -24.06 0.52
N ASN A 492 -19.91 -23.56 -0.12
CA ASN A 492 -20.53 -22.26 0.09
C ASN A 492 -22.03 -22.43 0.38
N PRO A 493 -22.75 -21.38 0.85
CA PRO A 493 -24.19 -21.43 1.06
C PRO A 493 -25.01 -21.84 -0.18
N ASP A 494 -24.51 -21.50 -1.37
CA ASP A 494 -25.15 -21.80 -2.66
C ASP A 494 -24.83 -23.21 -3.19
N GLY A 495 -24.01 -23.99 -2.47
CA GLY A 495 -23.61 -25.35 -2.81
C GLY A 495 -22.08 -25.52 -2.96
N VAL A 496 -21.70 -26.54 -3.71
CA VAL A 496 -20.33 -27.00 -3.91
C VAL A 496 -19.73 -26.35 -5.16
N ARG A 497 -18.64 -25.59 -4.99
CA ARG A 497 -17.82 -25.07 -6.10
C ARG A 497 -16.59 -25.94 -6.28
N MET A 498 -16.22 -26.16 -7.54
CA MET A 498 -15.09 -27.02 -7.92
C MET A 498 -14.11 -26.20 -8.76
N ARG A 499 -12.81 -26.38 -8.52
CA ARG A 499 -11.71 -25.71 -9.18
C ARG A 499 -10.77 -26.76 -9.77
N LEU A 500 -10.53 -26.65 -11.07
CA LEU A 500 -9.69 -27.57 -11.82
C LEU A 500 -8.20 -27.31 -11.59
N SER A 501 -7.37 -28.27 -12.01
CA SER A 501 -5.90 -28.21 -12.05
C SER A 501 -5.35 -26.93 -12.70
N ASN A 502 -6.05 -26.41 -13.73
CA ASN A 502 -5.72 -25.17 -14.43
C ASN A 502 -6.05 -23.88 -13.65
N GLY A 503 -6.53 -24.00 -12.40
CA GLY A 503 -6.87 -22.89 -11.51
C GLY A 503 -8.24 -22.26 -11.75
N GLN A 504 -8.99 -22.66 -12.79
CA GLN A 504 -10.33 -22.12 -13.09
C GLN A 504 -11.41 -22.83 -12.27
N PHE A 505 -12.42 -22.07 -11.85
CA PHE A 505 -13.65 -22.64 -11.31
C PHE A 505 -14.56 -23.13 -12.44
N LEU A 506 -15.28 -24.22 -12.21
CA LEU A 506 -16.43 -24.58 -13.04
C LEU A 506 -17.49 -23.47 -12.96
N GLU A 507 -18.11 -23.15 -14.10
CA GLU A 507 -19.09 -22.05 -14.22
C GLU A 507 -20.35 -22.25 -13.35
N LYS A 508 -20.64 -23.50 -12.98
CA LYS A 508 -21.81 -23.90 -12.20
C LYS A 508 -21.40 -24.27 -10.76
N THR A 509 -22.16 -23.78 -9.78
CA THR A 509 -22.17 -24.32 -8.41
C THR A 509 -23.11 -25.53 -8.35
N TYR A 510 -22.67 -26.63 -7.77
CA TYR A 510 -23.37 -27.91 -7.78
C TYR A 510 -24.00 -28.24 -6.41
N PRO A 511 -25.21 -28.84 -6.37
CA PRO A 511 -25.67 -29.56 -5.18
C PRO A 511 -24.68 -30.68 -4.79
N PRO A 512 -24.56 -31.06 -3.50
CA PRO A 512 -23.65 -32.11 -3.04
C PRO A 512 -23.69 -33.43 -3.84
N ASP A 513 -24.88 -33.89 -4.20
CA ASP A 513 -25.09 -35.14 -4.97
C ASP A 513 -24.72 -35.00 -6.45
N GLU A 514 -24.84 -33.79 -7.01
CA GLU A 514 -24.45 -33.51 -8.41
C GLU A 514 -22.93 -33.32 -8.50
N ALA A 515 -22.32 -32.70 -7.48
CA ALA A 515 -20.87 -32.60 -7.34
C ALA A 515 -20.22 -33.99 -7.26
N LEU A 516 -20.75 -34.90 -6.43
CA LEU A 516 -20.24 -36.27 -6.30
C LEU A 516 -20.27 -37.03 -7.63
N LYS A 517 -21.36 -36.88 -8.41
CA LYS A 517 -21.45 -37.44 -9.76
C LYS A 517 -20.44 -36.83 -10.72
N ARG A 518 -20.13 -35.53 -10.56
CA ARG A 518 -19.19 -34.82 -11.43
C ARG A 518 -17.72 -35.12 -11.12
N VAL A 519 -17.38 -35.51 -9.88
CA VAL A 519 -16.05 -36.05 -9.50
C VAL A 519 -15.80 -37.42 -10.16
N ARG A 520 -16.86 -38.17 -10.47
CA ARG A 520 -16.82 -39.49 -11.14
C ARG A 520 -17.16 -39.44 -12.64
N GLN A 521 -16.73 -38.38 -13.34
CA GLN A 521 -16.98 -38.14 -14.78
C GLN A 521 -15.90 -37.24 -15.40
#